data_AF-B8I220-F1
#
_entry.id   AF-B8I220-F1
#
_cell.length_a   1.000
_cell.length_b   1.000
_cell.length_c   1.000
_cell.angle_alpha   90.00
_cell.angle_beta   90.00
_cell.angle_gamma   90.00
#
_symmetry.space_group_name_H-M   'P 1'
#
loop_
_entity.id
_entity.type
_entity.pdbx_description
1 polymer ?
#
loop_
_entity_poly.entity_id
_entity_poly.type
_entity_poly.pdbx_seq_one_letter_code
_entity_poly.pdbx_strand_id
1 'polypeptide(L)'
;MQKLDEVGRDAIFYKIIDKEFGEAKQLLESTKNVNFQDENGYSYLHCAAQVKSIEIATLLINKGAIIDIQDKYGKTPLMVAISDYNGDDKMIKLLLEYGANKEMENNYGISAIKVAAMKGIDL
;
A
#
# COMPACT_ATOMS: atom_id res chain seq x y z
N MET A 1 -0.12 -18.24 16.98
CA MET A 1 0.19 -16.80 17.19
C MET A 1 0.92 -16.33 15.94
N GLN A 2 0.54 -15.19 15.35
CA GLN A 2 1.27 -14.59 14.23
C GLN A 2 2.72 -14.37 14.69
N LYS A 3 3.70 -14.91 13.97
CA LYS A 3 5.12 -14.70 14.32
C LYS A 3 5.56 -13.40 13.67
N LEU A 4 5.94 -12.44 14.52
CA LEU A 4 6.47 -11.14 14.09
C LEU A 4 7.98 -11.12 14.28
N ASP A 5 8.66 -10.34 13.45
CA ASP A 5 10.07 -10.01 13.63
C ASP A 5 10.27 -8.75 14.51
N GLU A 6 11.50 -8.25 14.56
CA GLU A 6 11.91 -7.10 15.36
C GLU A 6 11.32 -5.74 14.92
N VAL A 7 10.72 -5.66 13.73
CA VAL A 7 10.04 -4.47 13.23
C VAL A 7 8.52 -4.66 13.11
N GLY A 8 8.00 -5.73 13.71
CA GLY A 8 6.58 -6.06 13.73
C GLY A 8 6.03 -6.59 12.41
N ARG A 9 6.89 -7.05 11.49
CA ARG A 9 6.45 -7.66 10.23
C ARG A 9 6.25 -9.15 10.39
N ASP A 10 5.25 -9.66 9.71
CA ASP A 10 5.02 -11.09 9.58
C ASP A 10 5.45 -11.59 8.19
N ALA A 11 5.25 -12.88 7.94
CA ALA A 11 5.64 -13.50 6.67
C ALA A 11 4.98 -12.84 5.44
N ILE A 12 3.75 -12.32 5.57
CA ILE A 12 3.01 -11.73 4.44
C ILE A 12 3.75 -10.50 3.88
N PHE A 13 4.35 -9.67 4.74
CA PHE A 13 5.18 -8.54 4.29
C PHE A 13 6.27 -9.01 3.32
N TYR A 14 7.04 -10.01 3.74
CA TYR A 14 8.14 -10.54 2.95
C TYR A 14 7.66 -11.17 1.65
N LYS A 15 6.58 -11.98 1.69
CA LYS A 15 6.01 -12.55 0.47
C LYS A 15 5.56 -11.50 -0.54
N ILE A 16 5.07 -10.34 -0.09
CA ILE A 16 4.70 -9.24 -1.01
C ILE A 16 5.96 -8.52 -1.52
N ILE A 17 6.89 -8.15 -0.64
CA ILE A 17 8.11 -7.39 -0.98
C ILE A 17 9.02 -8.17 -1.92
N ASP A 18 9.20 -9.47 -1.64
CA ASP A 18 10.02 -10.39 -2.44
C ASP A 18 9.28 -10.87 -3.70
N LYS A 19 8.04 -10.39 -3.91
CA LYS A 19 7.19 -10.68 -5.08
C LYS A 19 6.79 -12.14 -5.23
N GLU A 20 6.73 -12.87 -4.13
CA GLU A 20 6.22 -14.24 -4.04
C GLU A 20 4.69 -14.23 -3.97
N PHE A 21 4.04 -13.63 -4.99
CA PHE A 21 2.61 -13.31 -4.96
C PHE A 21 1.69 -14.54 -4.82
N GLY A 22 2.12 -15.72 -5.26
CA GLY A 22 1.34 -16.95 -5.05
C GLY A 22 1.17 -17.28 -3.57
N GLU A 23 2.29 -17.29 -2.82
CA GLU A 23 2.30 -17.53 -1.38
C GLU A 23 1.67 -16.37 -0.60
N ALA A 24 1.96 -15.13 -1.01
CA ALA A 24 1.34 -13.95 -0.42
C ALA A 24 -0.19 -14.03 -0.46
N LYS A 25 -0.78 -14.43 -1.60
CA LYS A 25 -2.24 -14.61 -1.71
C LYS A 25 -2.75 -15.71 -0.80
N GLN A 26 -2.11 -16.87 -0.77
CA GLN A 26 -2.55 -17.98 0.09
C GLN A 26 -2.58 -17.55 1.56
N LEU A 27 -1.56 -16.84 2.02
CA LEU A 27 -1.51 -16.31 3.38
C LEU A 27 -2.57 -15.23 3.60
N LEU A 28 -2.74 -14.30 2.66
CA LEU A 28 -3.77 -13.25 2.72
C LEU A 28 -5.18 -13.81 2.71
N GLU A 29 -5.45 -14.94 2.04
CA GLU A 29 -6.78 -15.55 2.07
C GLU A 29 -7.16 -16.05 3.46
N SER A 30 -6.18 -16.52 4.23
CA SER A 30 -6.35 -17.02 5.59
C SER A 30 -6.16 -15.96 6.69
N THR A 31 -5.69 -14.76 6.35
CA THR A 31 -5.46 -13.70 7.34
C THR A 31 -6.77 -13.16 7.89
N LYS A 32 -6.79 -12.86 9.20
CA LYS A 32 -7.95 -12.23 9.86
C LYS A 32 -7.91 -10.70 9.81
N ASN A 33 -6.76 -10.11 9.48
CA ASN A 33 -6.57 -8.67 9.44
C ASN A 33 -5.74 -8.28 8.22
N VAL A 34 -6.41 -7.86 7.14
CA VAL A 34 -5.75 -7.32 5.93
C VAL A 34 -5.21 -5.90 6.11
N ASN A 35 -5.64 -5.21 7.18
CA ASN A 35 -5.17 -3.89 7.59
C ASN A 35 -4.04 -3.97 8.63
N PHE A 36 -3.40 -5.13 8.76
CA PHE A 36 -2.25 -5.28 9.64
C PHE A 36 -1.15 -4.29 9.24
N GLN A 37 -0.53 -3.67 10.24
CA GLN A 37 0.52 -2.69 10.09
C GLN A 37 1.73 -3.14 10.91
N ASP A 38 2.92 -2.95 10.33
CA ASP A 38 4.18 -3.15 11.05
C ASP A 38 4.37 -2.05 12.11
N GLU A 39 5.49 -2.08 12.84
CA GLU A 39 5.77 -1.07 13.85
C GLU A 39 5.87 0.34 13.28
N ASN A 40 6.06 0.54 11.98
CA ASN A 40 6.07 1.86 11.34
C ASN A 40 4.71 2.28 10.80
N GLY A 41 3.66 1.50 11.04
CA GLY A 41 2.36 1.76 10.42
C GLY A 41 2.30 1.33 8.95
N TYR A 42 3.34 0.68 8.41
CA TYR A 42 3.34 0.27 7.01
C TYR A 42 2.43 -0.95 6.89
N SER A 43 1.48 -0.94 5.96
CA SER A 43 0.49 -2.03 5.80
C SER A 43 0.79 -2.92 4.60
N TYR A 44 0.09 -4.04 4.48
CA TYR A 44 0.17 -4.86 3.27
C TYR A 44 -0.20 -4.09 1.99
N LEU A 45 -1.16 -3.16 2.08
CA LEU A 45 -1.56 -2.35 0.93
C LEU A 45 -0.45 -1.34 0.55
N HIS A 46 0.31 -0.83 1.53
CA HIS A 46 1.50 -0.05 1.24
C HIS A 46 2.57 -0.89 0.51
N CYS A 47 2.85 -2.11 0.96
CA CYS A 47 3.78 -3.01 0.27
C CYS A 47 3.33 -3.32 -1.16
N ALA A 48 2.05 -3.63 -1.35
CA ALA A 48 1.49 -3.91 -2.67
C ALA A 48 1.66 -2.70 -3.61
N ALA A 49 1.40 -1.49 -3.11
CA ALA A 49 1.61 -0.24 -3.83
C ALA A 49 3.09 -0.03 -4.20
N GLN A 50 4.01 -0.25 -3.24
CA GLN A 50 5.46 -0.12 -3.44
C GLN A 50 5.97 -1.05 -4.54
N VAL A 51 5.58 -2.32 -4.52
CA VAL A 51 6.01 -3.30 -5.55
C VAL A 51 5.14 -3.30 -6.80
N LYS A 52 4.14 -2.39 -6.88
CA LYS A 52 3.19 -2.23 -7.99
C LYS A 52 2.41 -3.51 -8.34
N SER A 53 2.09 -4.34 -7.32
CA SER A 53 1.32 -5.57 -7.52
C SER A 53 -0.19 -5.28 -7.50
N ILE A 54 -0.75 -5.06 -8.70
CA ILE A 54 -2.20 -4.83 -8.92
C ILE A 54 -3.03 -5.98 -8.36
N GLU A 55 -2.52 -7.20 -8.48
CA GLU A 55 -3.23 -8.41 -8.07
C GLU A 55 -3.35 -8.51 -6.54
N ILE A 56 -2.27 -8.25 -5.82
CA ILE A 56 -2.28 -8.23 -4.35
C ILE A 56 -3.09 -7.05 -3.83
N ALA A 57 -2.94 -5.85 -4.43
CA ALA A 57 -3.71 -4.68 -4.04
C ALA A 57 -5.22 -4.93 -4.22
N THR A 58 -5.65 -5.43 -5.38
CA THR A 58 -7.05 -5.79 -5.63
C THR A 58 -7.58 -6.81 -4.62
N LEU A 59 -6.80 -7.85 -4.30
CA LEU A 59 -7.19 -8.83 -3.28
C LEU A 59 -7.38 -8.17 -1.90
N LEU A 60 -6.42 -7.37 -1.46
CA LEU A 60 -6.48 -6.66 -0.18
C LEU A 60 -7.72 -5.76 -0.11
N ILE A 61 -7.95 -4.97 -1.15
CA ILE A 61 -9.09 -4.05 -1.25
C ILE A 61 -10.41 -4.81 -1.19
N ASN A 62 -10.56 -5.88 -1.95
CA ASN A 62 -11.77 -6.72 -1.94
C ASN A 62 -12.01 -7.41 -0.58
N LYS A 63 -10.95 -7.63 0.21
CA LYS A 63 -11.04 -8.14 1.58
C LYS A 63 -11.24 -7.04 2.63
N GLY A 64 -11.48 -5.79 2.22
CA GLY A 64 -11.76 -4.67 3.11
C GLY A 64 -10.52 -3.94 3.62
N ALA A 65 -9.44 -3.92 2.84
CA ALA A 65 -8.33 -3.04 3.14
C ALA A 65 -8.77 -1.57 3.10
N ILE A 66 -8.35 -0.80 4.10
CA ILE A 66 -8.61 0.63 4.21
C ILE A 66 -7.73 1.32 3.17
N ILE A 67 -8.36 1.91 2.15
CA ILE A 67 -7.68 2.51 0.99
C ILE A 67 -6.71 3.62 1.41
N ASP A 68 -7.15 4.50 2.30
CA ASP A 68 -6.37 5.63 2.81
C ASP A 68 -5.67 5.32 4.14
N ILE A 69 -5.32 4.05 4.40
CA ILE A 69 -4.59 3.68 5.61
C ILE A 69 -3.28 4.47 5.70
N GLN A 70 -3.01 5.07 6.86
CA GLN A 70 -1.84 5.92 7.06
C GLN A 70 -0.75 5.20 7.86
N ASP A 71 0.49 5.29 7.38
CA ASP A 71 1.66 4.93 8.18
C ASP A 71 1.93 5.97 9.29
N LYS A 72 2.98 5.76 10.11
CA LYS A 72 3.35 6.70 11.19
C LYS A 72 3.67 8.12 10.70
N TYR A 73 3.97 8.29 9.41
CA TYR A 73 4.24 9.58 8.79
C TYR A 73 3.02 10.18 8.09
N GLY A 74 1.88 9.50 8.15
CA GLY A 74 0.67 9.91 7.45
C GLY A 74 0.67 9.56 5.96
N LYS A 75 1.65 8.79 5.47
CA LYS A 75 1.67 8.39 4.05
C LYS A 75 0.59 7.35 3.80
N THR A 76 -0.08 7.48 2.66
CA THR A 76 -1.08 6.51 2.18
C THR A 76 -0.48 5.61 1.09
N PRO A 77 -1.11 4.47 0.76
CA PRO A 77 -0.71 3.65 -0.38
C PRO A 77 -0.63 4.43 -1.70
N LEU A 78 -1.52 5.41 -1.91
CA LEU A 78 -1.48 6.26 -3.10
C LEU A 78 -0.21 7.12 -3.15
N MET A 79 0.20 7.71 -2.01
CA MET A 79 1.46 8.43 -1.94
C MET A 79 2.66 7.52 -2.24
N VAL A 80 2.65 6.29 -1.72
CA VAL A 80 3.69 5.28 -1.99
C VAL A 80 3.78 4.95 -3.48
N ALA A 81 2.65 4.71 -4.14
CA ALA A 81 2.58 4.41 -5.57
C ALA A 81 3.17 5.53 -6.44
N ILE A 82 2.97 6.79 -6.03
CA ILE A 82 3.46 7.98 -6.74
C ILE A 82 4.95 8.22 -6.49
N SER A 83 5.48 7.94 -5.29
CA SER A 83 6.89 8.19 -4.97
C SER A 83 7.86 7.52 -5.95
N ASP A 84 7.57 6.29 -6.36
CA ASP A 84 8.41 5.50 -7.28
C ASP A 84 7.81 5.42 -8.69
N TYR A 85 7.04 6.44 -9.09
CA TYR A 85 6.47 6.53 -10.43
C TYR A 85 7.56 6.55 -11.51
N ASN A 86 7.41 5.67 -12.49
CA ASN A 86 8.33 5.48 -13.61
C ASN A 86 7.57 5.44 -14.96
N GLY A 87 6.38 6.03 -15.02
CA GLY A 87 5.50 5.99 -16.18
C GLY A 87 4.41 4.91 -16.14
N ASP A 88 4.47 3.96 -15.20
CA ASP A 88 3.39 2.99 -14.97
C ASP A 88 2.36 3.55 -13.98
N ASP A 89 1.20 3.90 -14.50
CA ASP A 89 0.09 4.51 -13.75
C ASP A 89 -0.94 3.49 -13.25
N LYS A 90 -0.77 2.18 -13.52
CA LYS A 90 -1.80 1.17 -13.19
C LYS A 90 -2.15 1.13 -11.71
N MET A 91 -1.15 1.23 -10.83
CA MET A 91 -1.37 1.20 -9.39
C MET A 91 -2.06 2.48 -8.90
N ILE A 92 -1.68 3.63 -9.47
CA ILE A 92 -2.31 4.92 -9.18
C ILE A 92 -3.77 4.87 -9.59
N LYS A 93 -4.05 4.45 -10.83
CA LYS A 93 -5.42 4.29 -11.37
C LYS A 93 -6.25 3.35 -10.50
N LEU A 94 -5.72 2.18 -10.16
CA LEU A 94 -6.41 1.23 -9.29
C LEU A 94 -6.81 1.89 -7.97
N LEU A 95 -5.87 2.52 -7.26
CA LEU A 95 -6.17 3.13 -5.96
C LEU A 95 -7.21 4.27 -6.08
N LEU A 96 -7.12 5.09 -7.14
CA LEU A 96 -8.10 6.15 -7.41
C LEU A 96 -9.48 5.60 -7.78
N GLU A 97 -9.55 4.54 -8.58
CA GLU A 97 -10.80 3.84 -8.94
C GLU A 97 -11.54 3.30 -7.71
N TYR A 98 -10.79 2.86 -6.70
CA TYR A 98 -11.33 2.42 -5.41
C TYR A 98 -11.48 3.57 -4.39
N GLY A 99 -11.34 4.83 -4.83
CA GLY A 99 -11.70 6.00 -4.03
C GLY A 99 -10.60 6.55 -3.13
N ALA A 100 -9.32 6.26 -3.41
CA ALA A 100 -8.21 6.86 -2.67
C ALA A 100 -8.26 8.39 -2.71
N ASN A 101 -8.12 9.03 -1.55
CA ASN A 101 -8.18 10.48 -1.44
C ASN A 101 -6.84 11.11 -1.86
N LYS A 102 -6.79 11.69 -3.06
CA LYS A 102 -5.58 12.36 -3.56
C LYS A 102 -5.22 13.67 -2.85
N GLU A 103 -6.14 14.24 -2.08
CA GLU A 103 -5.98 15.48 -1.31
C GLU A 103 -5.59 15.24 0.15
N MET A 104 -5.67 14.00 0.65
CA MET A 104 -5.30 13.68 2.03
C MET A 104 -3.84 14.05 2.28
N GLU A 105 -3.59 14.83 3.34
CA GLU A 105 -2.25 15.26 3.71
C GLU A 105 -1.62 14.31 4.73
N ASN A 106 -0.33 14.05 4.56
CA ASN A 106 0.48 13.37 5.56
C ASN A 106 0.89 14.34 6.68
N ASN A 107 1.68 13.87 7.64
CA ASN A 107 2.10 14.67 8.81
C ASN A 107 2.99 15.88 8.48
N TYR A 108 3.39 16.02 7.22
CA TYR A 108 4.19 17.13 6.69
C TYR A 108 3.37 18.07 5.79
N GLY A 109 2.05 17.91 5.72
CA GLY A 109 1.19 18.70 4.84
C GLY A 109 1.34 18.35 3.36
N ILE A 110 1.87 17.16 3.05
CA ILE A 110 2.08 16.70 1.66
C ILE A 110 0.99 15.70 1.31
N SER A 111 0.24 15.99 0.23
CA SER A 111 -0.79 15.11 -0.34
C SER A 111 -0.31 14.43 -1.62
N ALA A 112 -1.03 13.41 -2.08
CA ALA A 112 -0.72 12.70 -3.31
C ALA A 112 -0.68 13.64 -4.53
N ILE A 113 -1.63 14.58 -4.65
CA ILE A 113 -1.65 15.56 -5.74
C ILE A 113 -0.43 16.51 -5.70
N LYS A 114 0.06 16.88 -4.50
CA LYS A 114 1.29 17.69 -4.37
C LYS A 114 2.51 16.91 -4.86
N VAL A 115 2.64 15.63 -4.48
CA VAL A 115 3.75 14.78 -4.95
C VAL A 115 3.68 14.57 -6.46
N ALA A 116 2.48 14.33 -7.01
CA ALA A 116 2.27 14.16 -8.44
C ALA A 116 2.64 15.42 -9.23
N ALA A 117 2.23 16.60 -8.78
CA ALA A 117 2.60 17.88 -9.41
C ALA A 117 4.12 18.09 -9.43
N MET A 118 4.82 17.78 -8.34
CA MET A 118 6.30 17.86 -8.27
C MET A 118 7.00 16.89 -9.24
N LYS A 119 6.33 15.80 -9.61
CA LYS A 119 6.84 14.77 -10.53
C LYS A 119 6.32 14.90 -11.97
N GLY A 120 5.43 15.85 -12.25
CA GLY A 120 4.78 15.99 -13.56
C GLY A 120 3.81 14.86 -13.90
N ILE A 121 3.13 14.30 -12.89
CA ILE A 121 2.14 13.23 -13.04
C ILE A 121 0.74 13.86 -12.98
N ASP A 122 -0.13 13.45 -13.90
CA ASP A 122 -1.54 13.85 -13.93
C ASP A 122 -2.40 12.81 -13.18
N LEU A 123 -3.26 13.26 -12.24
CA LEU A 123 -4.08 12.43 -11.33
C LEU A 123 -5.56 12.74 -11.44
#